data_AF-A0A2R6XY08-F1
#
_entry.id   AF-A0A2R6XY08-F1
#
_cell.length_a   1.000
_cell.length_b   1.000
_cell.length_c   1.000
_cell.angle_alpha   90.00
_cell.angle_beta   90.00
_cell.angle_gamma   90.00
#
_symmetry.space_group_name_H-M   'P 1'
#
loop_
_entity.id
_entity.type
_entity.pdbx_description
1 polymer ?
#
loop_
_entity_poly.entity_id
_entity_poly.type
_entity_poly.pdbx_seq_one_letter_code
_entity_poly.pdbx_strand_id
1 'polypeptide(L)'
;MDIAFQPIILMVTGEVIAYEILCRPEEGIANYFKTSTPKELWKKEKICLEAALKAIKMIDAPVHINITATSIPFFLMYDYRWKGAIEIVEWGFPLPDGFGALIRSLRRRGFDVWIDDLSPLIWPVFSSYSGITGYKISLSDLEYAKRIIDSDAPVIIEKIETEEDAVRAQKIGAIYGQGYLYGRPKLIGGEIKSESTS
;
A
#
# COMPACT_ATOMS: atom_id res chain seq x y z
N MET A 1 -15.88 11.38 2.74
CA MET A 1 -14.89 10.29 2.60
C MET A 1 -13.83 10.56 3.63
N ASP A 2 -13.84 9.75 4.68
CA ASP A 2 -12.87 9.87 5.75
C ASP A 2 -11.57 9.18 5.36
N ILE A 3 -10.46 9.71 5.88
CA ILE A 3 -9.12 9.23 5.57
C ILE A 3 -8.41 8.92 6.89
N ALA A 4 -7.79 7.75 6.95
CA ALA A 4 -6.87 7.38 8.00
C ALA A 4 -5.45 7.21 7.46
N PHE A 5 -4.47 7.47 8.32
CA PHE A 5 -3.06 7.13 8.06
C PHE A 5 -2.64 5.96 8.93
N GLN A 6 -1.91 5.01 8.35
CA GLN A 6 -1.25 3.95 9.10
C GLN A 6 0.26 3.99 8.82
N PRO A 7 1.12 4.02 9.86
CA PRO A 7 2.56 4.12 9.67
C PRO A 7 3.14 2.84 9.08
N ILE A 8 4.06 3.02 8.14
CA ILE A 8 4.99 1.99 7.64
C ILE A 8 6.35 2.35 8.23
N ILE A 9 7.00 1.38 8.88
CA ILE A 9 8.17 1.66 9.71
C ILE A 9 9.40 0.85 9.29
N LEU A 10 10.56 1.37 9.65
CA LEU A 10 11.82 0.63 9.69
C LEU A 10 11.88 -0.15 11.01
N MET A 11 11.73 -1.49 10.95
CA MET A 11 11.54 -2.31 12.16
C MET A 11 12.71 -2.30 13.13
N VAL A 12 13.93 -2.01 12.66
CA VAL A 12 15.11 -1.96 13.54
C VAL A 12 15.16 -0.70 14.40
N THR A 13 14.63 0.43 13.92
CA THR A 13 14.67 1.72 14.64
C THR A 13 13.30 2.16 15.16
N GLY A 14 12.21 1.62 14.62
CA GLY A 14 10.85 2.13 14.83
C GLY A 14 10.54 3.43 14.08
N GLU A 15 11.46 3.92 13.24
CA GLU A 15 11.27 5.15 12.47
C GLU A 15 10.15 4.97 11.43
N VAL A 16 9.23 5.94 11.36
CA VAL A 16 8.20 5.98 10.33
C VAL A 16 8.81 6.47 9.02
N ILE A 17 8.81 5.60 8.00
CA ILE A 17 9.39 5.90 6.68
C ILE A 17 8.33 6.35 5.66
N ALA A 18 7.08 5.96 5.87
CA ALA A 18 5.95 6.32 5.02
C ALA A 18 4.63 6.11 5.79
N TYR A 19 3.52 6.58 5.22
CA TYR A 19 2.18 6.23 5.67
C TYR A 19 1.37 5.61 4.55
N GLU A 20 0.63 4.54 4.86
CA GLU A 20 -0.47 4.10 3.99
C GLU A 20 -1.71 4.97 4.24
N ILE A 21 -2.32 5.42 3.16
CA ILE A 21 -3.57 6.16 3.20
C ILE A 21 -4.74 5.21 3.02
N LEU A 22 -5.54 5.13 4.06
CA LEU A 22 -6.65 4.22 4.14
C LEU A 22 -7.97 4.99 4.09
N CYS A 23 -8.73 4.80 3.02
CA CYS A 23 -10.07 5.37 2.93
C CYS A 23 -11.03 4.68 3.90
N ARG A 24 -12.03 5.43 4.37
CA ARG A 24 -13.06 4.96 5.32
C ARG A 24 -14.44 5.41 4.82
N PRO A 25 -15.00 4.72 3.81
CA PRO A 25 -16.38 4.97 3.38
C PRO A 25 -17.36 4.51 4.47
N GLU A 26 -18.47 5.24 4.63
CA GLU A 26 -19.48 4.96 5.66
C GLU A 26 -20.11 3.56 5.51
N GLU A 27 -20.30 3.10 4.27
CA GLU A 27 -20.86 1.77 3.96
C GLU A 27 -19.86 0.61 4.13
N GLY A 28 -18.60 0.91 4.49
CA GLY A 28 -17.50 -0.04 4.60
C GLY A 28 -16.81 -0.34 3.26
N ILE A 29 -15.53 -0.73 3.30
CA ILE A 29 -14.67 -0.89 2.12
C ILE A 29 -15.23 -1.90 1.12
N ALA A 30 -15.60 -3.10 1.59
CA ALA A 30 -16.08 -4.17 0.73
C ALA A 30 -17.36 -3.81 -0.03
N ASN A 31 -18.29 -3.11 0.63
CA ASN A 31 -19.53 -2.66 -0.01
C ASN A 31 -19.26 -1.49 -0.96
N TYR A 32 -18.43 -0.53 -0.53
CA TYR A 32 -18.10 0.64 -1.33
C TYR A 32 -17.45 0.25 -2.65
N PHE A 33 -16.48 -0.65 -2.67
CA PHE A 33 -15.82 -1.04 -3.92
C PHE A 33 -16.56 -2.13 -4.72
N LYS A 34 -17.69 -2.65 -4.19
CA LYS A 34 -18.56 -3.53 -4.96
C LYS A 34 -19.16 -2.76 -6.14
N THR A 35 -18.74 -3.13 -7.34
CA THR A 35 -19.15 -2.51 -8.62
C THR A 35 -19.19 -3.56 -9.72
N SER A 36 -19.89 -3.26 -10.81
CA SER A 36 -20.05 -4.19 -11.93
C SER A 36 -19.07 -3.92 -13.07
N THR A 37 -18.42 -2.75 -13.07
CA THR A 37 -17.53 -2.34 -14.16
C THR A 37 -16.27 -1.62 -13.66
N PRO A 38 -15.13 -1.75 -14.36
CA PRO A 38 -13.91 -0.98 -14.05
C PRO A 38 -14.12 0.54 -14.03
N LYS A 39 -15.03 1.05 -14.89
CA LYS A 39 -15.34 2.49 -14.95
C LYS A 39 -16.06 2.98 -13.70
N GLU A 40 -16.96 2.18 -13.14
CA GLU A 40 -17.63 2.49 -11.87
C GLU A 40 -16.66 2.39 -10.69
N LEU A 41 -15.80 1.35 -10.69
CA LEU A 41 -14.74 1.20 -9.70
C LEU A 41 -13.84 2.43 -9.67
N TRP A 42 -13.34 2.85 -10.84
CA TRP A 42 -12.51 4.05 -10.95
C TRP A 42 -13.21 5.31 -10.45
N LYS A 43 -14.51 5.51 -10.72
CA LYS A 43 -15.23 6.69 -10.20
C LYS A 43 -15.19 6.74 -8.67
N LYS A 44 -15.34 5.58 -8.01
CA LYS A 44 -15.29 5.46 -6.55
C LYS A 44 -13.86 5.65 -6.03
N GLU A 45 -12.88 4.99 -6.65
CA GLU A 45 -11.46 5.17 -6.30
C GLU A 45 -10.96 6.59 -6.53
N LYS A 46 -11.44 7.29 -7.55
CA LYS A 46 -11.09 8.70 -7.79
C LYS A 46 -11.55 9.59 -6.64
N ILE A 47 -12.72 9.32 -6.04
CA ILE A 47 -13.20 10.05 -4.86
C ILE A 47 -12.27 9.80 -3.67
N CYS A 48 -11.88 8.54 -3.45
CA CYS A 48 -10.88 8.15 -2.46
C CYS A 48 -9.53 8.86 -2.67
N LEU A 49 -9.01 8.82 -3.89
CA LEU A 49 -7.75 9.44 -4.29
C LEU A 49 -7.79 10.96 -4.11
N GLU A 50 -8.85 11.64 -4.52
CA GLU A 50 -8.97 13.09 -4.35
C GLU A 50 -9.03 13.49 -2.87
N ALA A 51 -9.66 12.67 -2.02
CA ALA A 51 -9.64 12.86 -0.58
C ALA A 51 -8.23 12.62 -0.01
N ALA A 52 -7.55 11.56 -0.45
CA ALA A 52 -6.16 11.26 -0.10
C ALA A 52 -5.21 12.41 -0.48
N LEU A 53 -5.33 12.97 -1.69
CA LEU A 53 -4.49 14.07 -2.16
C LEU A 53 -4.72 15.39 -1.41
N LYS A 54 -5.89 15.56 -0.77
CA LYS A 54 -6.11 16.67 0.18
C LYS A 54 -5.44 16.37 1.51
N ALA A 55 -5.60 15.14 2.00
CA ALA A 55 -5.03 14.64 3.25
C ALA A 55 -3.50 14.69 3.30
N ILE A 56 -2.81 14.34 2.21
CA ILE A 56 -1.32 14.35 2.18
C ILE A 56 -0.72 15.70 2.51
N LYS A 57 -1.46 16.80 2.28
CA LYS A 57 -0.97 18.16 2.56
C LYS A 57 -0.77 18.44 4.05
N MET A 58 -1.27 17.55 4.92
CA MET A 58 -1.13 17.67 6.36
C MET A 58 0.09 16.93 6.93
N ILE A 59 0.80 16.16 6.12
CA ILE A 59 1.97 15.40 6.55
C ILE A 59 3.14 15.64 5.60
N ASP A 60 4.35 15.69 6.16
CA ASP A 60 5.58 15.78 5.37
C ASP A 60 6.30 14.43 5.35
N ALA A 61 5.63 13.42 4.78
CA ALA A 61 6.13 12.07 4.67
C ALA A 61 5.69 11.43 3.35
N PRO A 62 6.46 10.47 2.80
CA PRO A 62 5.99 9.66 1.68
C PRO A 62 4.68 8.95 2.03
N VAL A 63 3.79 8.80 1.04
CA VAL A 63 2.55 8.07 1.23
C VAL A 63 2.33 6.99 0.20
N HIS A 64 1.71 5.92 0.66
CA HIS A 64 1.26 4.80 -0.14
C HIS A 64 -0.26 4.93 -0.32
N ILE A 65 -0.74 4.81 -1.56
CA ILE A 65 -2.17 4.89 -1.89
C ILE A 65 -2.55 3.68 -2.73
N ASN A 66 -3.56 2.93 -2.29
CA ASN A 66 -4.03 1.76 -2.99
C ASN A 66 -4.81 2.16 -4.26
N ILE A 67 -4.52 1.51 -5.38
CA ILE A 67 -5.22 1.65 -6.66
C ILE A 67 -5.43 0.25 -7.24
N THR A 68 -6.65 -0.06 -7.65
CA THR A 68 -6.93 -1.35 -8.29
C THR A 68 -6.19 -1.46 -9.62
N ALA A 69 -5.62 -2.63 -9.93
CA ALA A 69 -4.94 -2.88 -11.19
C ALA A 69 -5.76 -2.43 -12.43
N THR A 70 -7.06 -2.73 -12.46
CA THR A 70 -7.97 -2.37 -13.56
C THR A 70 -8.20 -0.85 -13.70
N SER A 71 -7.90 -0.08 -12.66
CA SER A 71 -8.08 1.37 -12.63
C SER A 71 -6.87 2.17 -13.11
N ILE A 72 -5.70 1.53 -13.21
CA ILE A 72 -4.46 2.17 -13.64
C ILE A 72 -4.59 2.89 -15.00
N PRO A 73 -5.24 2.33 -16.04
CA PRO A 73 -5.43 3.04 -17.30
C PRO A 73 -6.17 4.37 -17.13
N PHE A 74 -7.19 4.42 -16.27
CA PHE A 74 -7.94 5.64 -16.01
C PHE A 74 -7.14 6.63 -15.16
N PHE A 75 -6.43 6.14 -14.14
CA PHE A 75 -5.51 6.95 -13.33
C PHE A 75 -4.47 7.66 -14.21
N LEU A 76 -3.92 6.94 -15.20
CA LEU A 76 -2.93 7.49 -16.14
C LEU A 76 -3.50 8.57 -17.06
N MET A 77 -4.82 8.77 -17.13
CA MET A 77 -5.41 9.90 -17.87
C MET A 77 -5.25 11.25 -17.15
N TYR A 78 -4.87 11.24 -15.87
CA TYR A 78 -4.72 12.43 -15.03
C TYR A 78 -3.27 12.64 -14.64
N ASP A 79 -2.89 13.88 -14.33
CA ASP A 79 -1.52 14.21 -13.95
C ASP A 79 -1.30 14.25 -12.42
N TYR A 80 -1.74 13.20 -11.72
CA TYR A 80 -1.56 13.12 -10.26
C TYR A 80 -0.08 12.92 -9.90
N ARG A 81 0.35 13.58 -8.82
CA ARG A 81 1.72 13.50 -8.26
C ARG A 81 1.68 13.60 -6.74
N TRP A 82 2.47 12.76 -6.08
CA TRP A 82 2.80 12.84 -4.65
C TRP A 82 4.13 12.10 -4.42
N LYS A 83 4.74 12.28 -3.25
CA LYS A 83 5.94 11.53 -2.83
C LYS A 83 5.48 10.19 -2.24
N GLY A 84 5.99 9.07 -2.76
CA GLY A 84 5.72 7.74 -2.22
C GLY A 84 5.30 6.74 -3.31
N ALA A 85 4.38 5.87 -2.96
CA ALA A 85 4.05 4.69 -3.77
C ALA A 85 2.57 4.59 -4.14
N ILE A 86 2.33 3.82 -5.20
CA ILE A 86 1.04 3.22 -5.50
C ILE A 86 1.09 1.77 -5.05
N GLU A 87 0.11 1.36 -4.24
CA GLU A 87 -0.10 -0.03 -3.85
C GLU A 87 -1.17 -0.63 -4.76
N ILE A 88 -0.79 -1.62 -5.56
CA ILE A 88 -1.71 -2.28 -6.48
C ILE A 88 -2.47 -3.35 -5.73
N VAL A 89 -3.79 -3.18 -5.70
CA VAL A 89 -4.76 -4.14 -5.17
C VAL A 89 -5.53 -4.82 -6.30
N GLU A 90 -6.08 -6.00 -6.04
CA GLU A 90 -6.95 -6.71 -6.98
C GLU A 90 -8.37 -6.84 -6.41
N TRP A 91 -9.36 -6.24 -7.09
CA TRP A 91 -10.77 -6.31 -6.70
C TRP A 91 -11.60 -6.98 -7.78
N GLY A 92 -11.61 -8.32 -7.82
CA GLY A 92 -12.58 -9.10 -8.60
C GLY A 92 -12.56 -8.91 -10.13
N PHE A 93 -11.57 -8.19 -10.66
CA PHE A 93 -11.35 -7.98 -12.09
C PHE A 93 -10.00 -8.58 -12.50
N PRO A 94 -9.88 -9.10 -13.73
CA PRO A 94 -8.59 -9.53 -14.25
C PRO A 94 -7.63 -8.33 -14.39
N LEU A 95 -6.32 -8.63 -14.41
CA LEU A 95 -5.32 -7.64 -14.76
C LEU A 95 -5.63 -7.02 -16.13
N PRO A 96 -5.49 -5.71 -16.30
CA PRO A 96 -5.72 -5.06 -17.59
C PRO A 96 -4.69 -5.50 -18.63
N ASP A 97 -5.10 -5.49 -19.90
CA ASP A 97 -4.20 -5.73 -21.02
C ASP A 97 -2.99 -4.79 -20.98
N GLY A 98 -1.81 -5.34 -21.26
CA GLY A 98 -0.57 -4.57 -21.25
C GLY A 98 -0.17 -4.07 -19.86
N PHE A 99 -0.60 -4.73 -18.76
CA PHE A 99 -0.29 -4.37 -17.38
C PHE A 99 1.17 -3.94 -17.15
N GLY A 100 2.16 -4.69 -17.64
CA GLY A 100 3.57 -4.31 -17.50
C GLY A 100 3.93 -2.94 -18.14
N ALA A 101 3.26 -2.51 -19.21
CA ALA A 101 3.44 -1.18 -19.80
C ALA A 101 2.80 -0.08 -18.94
N LEU A 102 1.70 -0.40 -18.25
CA LEU A 102 1.06 0.49 -17.28
C LEU A 102 1.98 0.71 -16.07
N ILE A 103 2.57 -0.36 -15.52
CA ILE A 103 3.56 -0.28 -14.42
C ILE A 103 4.74 0.61 -14.80
N ARG A 104 5.32 0.39 -15.99
CA ARG A 104 6.41 1.27 -16.49
C ARG A 104 5.97 2.72 -16.64
N SER A 105 4.70 2.97 -16.96
CA SER A 105 4.16 4.33 -17.06
C SER A 105 3.98 4.99 -15.69
N LEU A 106 3.59 4.23 -14.66
CA LEU A 106 3.60 4.71 -13.27
C LEU A 106 5.03 5.04 -12.81
N ARG A 107 6.01 4.14 -13.07
CA ARG A 107 7.43 4.37 -12.76
C ARG A 107 7.99 5.62 -13.44
N ARG A 108 7.66 5.86 -14.72
CA ARG A 108 8.06 7.09 -15.44
C ARG A 108 7.49 8.37 -14.82
N ARG A 109 6.40 8.28 -14.05
CA ARG A 109 5.84 9.41 -13.28
C ARG A 109 6.50 9.61 -11.92
N GLY A 110 7.47 8.76 -11.56
CA GLY A 110 8.21 8.84 -10.31
C GLY A 110 7.59 8.07 -9.14
N PHE A 111 6.52 7.28 -9.37
CA PHE A 111 5.92 6.47 -8.32
C PHE A 111 6.70 5.19 -8.10
N ASP A 112 6.94 4.82 -6.85
CA ASP A 112 7.17 3.42 -6.49
C ASP A 112 5.87 2.62 -6.69
N VAL A 113 6.01 1.35 -7.06
CA VAL A 113 4.88 0.48 -7.40
C VAL A 113 4.98 -0.79 -6.58
N TRP A 114 4.08 -0.92 -5.64
CA TRP A 114 4.02 -2.04 -4.70
C TRP A 114 2.85 -2.93 -5.03
N ILE A 115 2.96 -4.23 -4.78
CA ILE A 115 1.82 -5.15 -4.85
C ILE A 115 1.34 -5.43 -3.42
N ASP A 116 0.07 -5.16 -3.19
CA ASP A 116 -0.59 -5.34 -1.90
C ASP A 116 -1.13 -6.77 -1.74
N ASP A 117 -1.23 -7.26 -0.50
CA ASP A 117 -1.74 -8.60 -0.16
C ASP A 117 -1.17 -9.73 -1.05
N LEU A 118 0.15 -9.71 -1.29
CA LEU A 118 0.79 -10.68 -2.19
C LEU A 118 0.74 -12.10 -1.60
N SER A 119 0.13 -13.03 -2.33
CA SER A 119 0.13 -14.46 -2.00
C SER A 119 1.14 -15.27 -2.83
N PRO A 120 1.55 -16.46 -2.36
CA PRO A 120 2.41 -17.36 -3.12
C PRO A 120 1.87 -17.71 -4.52
N LEU A 121 0.54 -17.71 -4.68
CA LEU A 121 -0.12 -18.06 -5.93
C LEU A 121 0.10 -17.02 -7.03
N ILE A 122 0.09 -15.73 -6.67
CA ILE A 122 0.11 -14.62 -7.64
C ILE A 122 1.49 -14.05 -7.89
N TRP A 123 2.47 -14.30 -7.02
CA TRP A 123 3.81 -13.75 -7.19
C TRP A 123 4.57 -14.16 -8.43
N PRO A 124 4.53 -15.41 -8.92
CA PRO A 124 5.20 -15.74 -10.18
C PRO A 124 4.72 -14.85 -11.34
N VAL A 125 3.45 -14.42 -11.30
CA VAL A 125 2.89 -13.46 -12.26
C VAL A 125 3.48 -12.08 -12.02
N PHE A 126 3.40 -11.56 -10.79
CA PHE A 126 3.86 -10.21 -10.49
C PHE A 126 5.38 -10.02 -10.63
N SER A 127 6.19 -10.94 -10.12
CA SER A 127 7.65 -10.91 -10.22
C SER A 127 8.19 -10.86 -11.66
N SER A 128 7.39 -11.28 -12.64
CA SER A 128 7.76 -11.18 -14.05
C SER A 128 7.69 -9.76 -14.62
N TYR A 129 6.99 -8.83 -13.94
CA TYR A 129 6.81 -7.47 -14.43
C TYR A 129 7.93 -6.54 -13.96
N SER A 130 8.72 -6.07 -14.93
CA SER A 130 9.69 -4.99 -14.72
C SER A 130 9.00 -3.73 -14.17
N GLY A 131 9.53 -3.18 -13.08
CA GLY A 131 9.09 -1.89 -12.53
C GLY A 131 8.20 -1.99 -11.28
N ILE A 132 7.88 -3.19 -10.81
CA ILE A 132 7.44 -3.37 -9.42
C ILE A 132 8.65 -3.16 -8.52
N THR A 133 8.48 -2.39 -7.45
CA THR A 133 9.55 -1.96 -6.54
C THR A 133 9.49 -2.61 -5.17
N GLY A 134 8.38 -3.26 -4.83
CA GLY A 134 8.24 -3.94 -3.56
C GLY A 134 6.92 -4.70 -3.43
N TYR A 135 6.79 -5.44 -2.34
CA TYR A 135 5.66 -6.30 -2.06
C TYR A 135 5.20 -6.15 -0.61
N LYS A 136 3.89 -6.17 -0.37
CA LYS A 136 3.31 -6.29 0.96
C LYS A 136 2.83 -7.72 1.15
N ILE A 137 3.22 -8.31 2.28
CA ILE A 137 2.97 -9.71 2.57
C ILE A 137 2.52 -9.82 4.01
N SER A 138 1.45 -10.58 4.23
CA SER A 138 0.95 -10.81 5.57
C SER A 138 1.93 -11.63 6.39
N LEU A 139 2.01 -11.34 7.68
CA LEU A 139 2.79 -12.11 8.66
C LEU A 139 2.46 -13.62 8.69
N SER A 140 1.29 -14.03 8.21
CA SER A 140 0.94 -15.45 8.06
C SER A 140 1.82 -16.18 7.03
N ASP A 141 2.44 -15.44 6.11
CA ASP A 141 3.13 -15.97 4.93
C ASP A 141 4.65 -15.73 5.00
N LEU A 142 5.24 -15.74 6.21
CA LEU A 142 6.66 -15.44 6.43
C LEU A 142 7.64 -16.37 5.69
N GLU A 143 7.37 -17.67 5.61
CA GLU A 143 8.22 -18.59 4.84
C GLU A 143 8.33 -18.15 3.38
N TYR A 144 7.21 -17.67 2.86
CA TYR A 144 7.11 -17.20 1.51
C TYR A 144 7.74 -15.80 1.35
N ALA A 145 7.50 -14.89 2.28
CA ALA A 145 8.15 -13.58 2.33
C ALA A 145 9.69 -13.69 2.32
N LYS A 146 10.23 -14.68 3.04
CA LYS A 146 11.68 -14.94 3.07
C LYS A 146 12.25 -15.17 1.67
N ARG A 147 11.55 -15.93 0.82
CA ARG A 147 12.00 -16.22 -0.55
C ARG A 147 12.09 -14.95 -1.40
N ILE A 148 11.22 -13.98 -1.14
CA ILE A 148 11.22 -12.69 -1.84
C ILE A 148 12.35 -11.80 -1.33
N ILE A 149 12.54 -11.75 -0.01
CA ILE A 149 13.64 -11.03 0.62
C ILE A 149 14.99 -11.56 0.11
N ASP A 150 15.15 -12.89 0.02
CA ASP A 150 16.36 -13.52 -0.51
C ASP A 150 16.59 -13.23 -2.02
N SER A 151 15.59 -12.66 -2.72
CA SER A 151 15.72 -12.16 -4.11
C SER A 151 16.05 -10.66 -4.19
N ASP A 152 16.41 -10.03 -3.07
CA ASP A 152 16.71 -8.60 -2.91
C ASP A 152 15.52 -7.67 -3.21
N ALA A 153 14.31 -8.20 -3.29
CA ALA A 153 13.11 -7.38 -3.46
C ALA A 153 12.65 -6.81 -2.10
N PRO A 154 12.34 -5.50 -2.01
CA PRO A 154 11.78 -4.90 -0.81
C PRO A 154 10.45 -5.53 -0.41
N VAL A 155 10.31 -5.84 0.89
CA VAL A 155 9.10 -6.42 1.47
C VAL A 155 8.69 -5.62 2.71
N ILE A 156 7.41 -5.26 2.77
CA ILE A 156 6.74 -4.80 3.99
C ILE A 156 5.95 -5.98 4.56
N ILE A 157 6.23 -6.35 5.81
CA ILE A 157 5.44 -7.35 6.51
C ILE A 157 4.27 -6.68 7.23
N GLU A 158 3.06 -7.13 6.90
CA GLU A 158 1.81 -6.59 7.44
C GLU A 158 1.24 -7.43 8.57
N LYS A 159 0.35 -6.81 9.36
CA LYS A 159 -0.34 -7.42 10.52
C LYS A 159 0.62 -7.81 11.64
N ILE A 160 1.62 -6.97 11.90
CA ILE A 160 2.48 -7.08 13.09
C ILE A 160 1.73 -6.49 14.29
N GLU A 161 1.26 -7.34 15.19
CA GLU A 161 0.41 -6.94 16.31
C GLU A 161 1.14 -6.99 17.66
N THR A 162 2.17 -7.83 17.79
CA THR A 162 2.98 -7.97 19.01
C THR A 162 4.48 -7.89 18.77
N GLU A 163 5.27 -7.70 19.83
CA GLU A 163 6.74 -7.74 19.75
C GLU A 163 7.25 -9.10 19.25
N GLU A 164 6.58 -10.21 19.61
CA GLU A 164 6.91 -11.53 19.08
C GLU A 164 6.73 -11.60 17.57
N ASP A 165 5.68 -10.97 17.02
CA ASP A 165 5.46 -10.87 15.58
C ASP A 165 6.62 -10.13 14.89
N ALA A 166 7.05 -9.00 15.47
CA ALA A 166 8.16 -8.21 14.97
C ALA A 166 9.46 -9.04 14.95
N VAL A 167 9.76 -9.75 16.05
CA VAL A 167 10.92 -10.64 16.15
C VAL A 167 10.86 -11.74 15.08
N ARG A 168 9.70 -12.34 14.82
CA ARG A 168 9.56 -13.36 13.76
C ARG A 168 9.81 -12.78 12.37
N ALA A 169 9.28 -11.59 12.08
CA ALA A 169 9.50 -10.91 10.80
C ALA A 169 10.98 -10.55 10.62
N GLN A 170 11.63 -9.99 11.63
CA GLN A 170 13.06 -9.65 11.59
C GLN A 170 13.96 -10.88 11.42
N LYS A 171 13.61 -12.03 12.01
CA LYS A 171 14.36 -13.29 11.87
C LYS A 171 14.50 -13.78 10.42
N ILE A 172 13.54 -13.45 9.55
CA ILE A 172 13.63 -13.80 8.13
C ILE A 172 14.31 -12.72 7.28
N GLY A 173 14.83 -11.66 7.90
CA GLY A 173 15.49 -10.55 7.24
C GLY A 173 14.57 -9.40 6.82
N ALA A 174 13.30 -9.38 7.25
CA ALA A 174 12.43 -8.27 6.92
C ALA A 174 12.90 -6.97 7.60
N ILE A 175 12.93 -5.90 6.81
CA ILE A 175 13.41 -4.57 7.24
C ILE A 175 12.22 -3.64 7.54
N TYR A 176 11.14 -3.76 6.76
CA TYR A 176 9.98 -2.90 6.87
C TYR A 176 8.78 -3.64 7.46
N GLY A 177 7.97 -2.93 8.23
CA GLY A 177 6.81 -3.50 8.91
C GLY A 177 5.64 -2.53 9.01
N GLN A 178 4.45 -3.10 9.13
CA GLN A 178 3.22 -2.37 9.36
C GLN A 178 2.26 -3.22 10.21
N GLY A 179 1.60 -2.59 11.18
CA GLY A 179 0.64 -3.27 12.03
C GLY A 179 0.33 -2.49 13.31
N TYR A 180 -0.55 -3.04 14.14
CA TYR A 180 -1.03 -2.35 15.34
C TYR A 180 0.03 -2.14 16.41
N LEU A 181 1.09 -2.96 16.41
CA LEU A 181 2.26 -2.73 17.28
C LEU A 181 2.86 -1.33 17.05
N TYR A 182 2.93 -0.90 15.80
CA TYR A 182 3.60 0.35 15.40
C TYR A 182 2.64 1.53 15.21
N GLY A 183 1.33 1.27 15.26
CA GLY A 183 0.31 2.31 15.15
C GLY A 183 -0.92 1.82 14.41
N ARG A 184 -2.09 2.07 15.03
CA ARG A 184 -3.38 1.86 14.39
C ARG A 184 -3.65 2.95 13.34
N PRO A 185 -4.49 2.67 12.33
CA PRO A 185 -5.02 3.71 11.44
C PRO A 185 -5.65 4.86 12.25
N LYS A 186 -5.15 6.08 12.08
CA LYS A 186 -5.68 7.28 12.75
C LYS A 186 -6.39 8.18 11.74
N LEU A 187 -7.64 8.53 12.03
CA LEU A 187 -8.43 9.45 11.21
C LEU A 187 -7.85 10.86 11.23
N ILE A 188 -7.91 11.52 10.08
CA ILE A 188 -7.61 12.94 9.92
C ILE A 188 -8.68 13.76 10.62
N GLY A 189 -8.29 14.54 11.63
CA GLY A 189 -9.18 15.35 12.46
C GLY A 189 -9.24 14.93 13.94
N GLY A 190 -8.62 13.81 14.31
CA GLY A 190 -8.27 13.50 15.70
C GLY A 190 -6.89 14.04 16.05
N GLU A 191 -6.70 14.56 17.27
CA GLU A 191 -5.43 15.13 17.74
C GLU A 191 -4.23 14.24 17.37
N ILE A 192 -3.36 14.75 16.48
CA ILE A 192 -2.00 14.25 16.37
C ILE A 192 -1.28 14.76 17.62
N LYS A 193 -1.39 14.01 18.72
CA LYS A 193 -0.49 14.22 19.85
C LYS A 193 0.91 13.85 19.37
N SER A 194 1.73 14.88 19.13
CA SER A 194 3.16 14.74 19.15
C SER A 194 3.53 14.15 20.50
N GLU A 195 3.97 12.89 20.54
CA GLU A 195 4.64 12.37 21.71
C GLU A 195 5.97 13.09 21.83
N SER A 196 5.97 14.11 22.69
CA SER A 196 7.17 14.75 23.21
C SER A 196 7.97 13.69 23.97
N THR A 197 9.18 13.44 23.46
CA THR A 197 10.28 12.77 24.13
C THR A 197 10.36 13.19 25.61
N SER A 198 10.33 12.20 26.49
CA SER A 198 10.72 12.32 27.90
C SER A 198 12.23 12.35 28.02
#